data_AF-A0A2G6C981-F1
#
_entry.id   AF-A0A2G6C981-F1
#
_cell.length_a   1.000
_cell.length_b   1.000
_cell.length_c   1.000
_cell.angle_alpha   90.00
_cell.angle_beta   90.00
_cell.angle_gamma   90.00
#
_symmetry.space_group_name_H-M   'P 1'
#
loop_
_entity.id
_entity.type
_entity.pdbx_description
1 polymer ?
#
loop_
_entity_poly.entity_id
_entity_poly.type
_entity_poly.pdbx_seq_one_letter_code
_entity_poly.pdbx_strand_id
1 'polypeptide(L)'
;SPAGLKTDNTLAWYQTLETYEGDQMTFHQRHLTAPFINKVARMNCTTCHQGNDPREEIPNSSASNQGQNLTMRKMVDPNTCLMCHGQFNYKVMGLPSSWHESGKLFQNNCLLCHAAIRTNRHQVNFLKPEAIEEAGKASADTCFGCHGGRAWYRIHYPYPRHAWPGMSKTTPDWAKDRLTESDIRFLIKGQEAKTKKDEKEPADE
;
A
#
# COMPACT_ATOMS: atom_id res chain seq x y z
N SER A 1 25.49 10.71 -3.62
CA SER A 1 24.39 11.36 -2.89
C SER A 1 24.61 12.87 -2.87
N PRO A 2 23.61 13.72 -2.56
CA PRO A 2 23.78 15.18 -2.44
C PRO A 2 24.88 15.59 -1.44
N ALA A 3 25.25 14.70 -0.53
CA ALA A 3 26.35 14.87 0.43
C ALA A 3 27.73 14.37 -0.07
N GLY A 4 27.88 14.05 -1.36
CA GLY A 4 29.16 13.60 -1.93
C GLY A 4 29.56 12.15 -1.64
N LEU A 5 28.78 11.42 -0.84
CA LEU A 5 29.03 10.00 -0.56
C LEU A 5 28.55 9.12 -1.72
N LYS A 6 29.32 8.09 -2.06
CA LYS A 6 28.87 7.05 -3.00
C LYS A 6 27.64 6.37 -2.41
N THR A 7 26.61 6.19 -3.24
CA THR A 7 25.34 5.62 -2.81
C THR A 7 25.55 4.25 -2.15
N ASP A 8 26.42 3.42 -2.74
CA ASP A 8 26.76 2.07 -2.25
C ASP A 8 27.46 2.07 -0.87
N ASN A 9 28.00 3.22 -0.45
CA ASN A 9 28.65 3.39 0.85
C ASN A 9 27.71 4.01 1.90
N THR A 10 26.41 4.13 1.62
CA THR A 10 25.44 4.73 2.53
C THR A 10 24.28 3.77 2.79
N LEU A 11 23.83 3.67 4.04
CA LEU A 11 22.62 2.96 4.42
C LEU A 11 21.57 3.97 4.91
N ALA A 12 20.32 3.77 4.51
CA ALA A 12 19.22 4.47 5.18
C ALA A 12 19.00 3.84 6.56
N TRP A 13 18.63 4.65 7.57
CA TRP A 13 18.32 4.20 8.93
C TRP A 13 17.47 2.91 8.96
N TYR A 14 16.42 2.84 8.14
CA TYR A 14 15.49 1.71 8.19
C TYR A 14 16.11 0.39 7.70
N GLN A 15 17.25 0.43 7.00
CA GLN A 15 17.98 -0.77 6.54
C GLN A 15 18.85 -1.36 7.65
N THR A 16 18.94 -0.70 8.81
CA THR A 16 19.57 -1.27 10.01
C THR A 16 18.59 -2.12 10.84
N LEU A 17 17.32 -2.20 10.45
CA LEU A 17 16.35 -3.09 11.06
C LEU A 17 16.43 -4.46 10.39
N GLU A 18 16.46 -5.55 11.16
CA GLU A 18 16.52 -6.94 10.63
C GLU A 18 15.44 -7.21 9.57
N THR A 19 14.24 -6.66 9.78
CA THR A 19 13.11 -6.79 8.84
C THR A 19 13.42 -6.27 7.43
N TYR A 20 14.39 -5.37 7.30
CA TYR A 20 14.64 -4.57 6.10
C TYR A 20 16.11 -4.47 5.71
N GLU A 21 16.92 -5.37 6.26
CA GLU A 21 18.33 -5.50 5.95
C GLU A 21 18.53 -5.78 4.45
N GLY A 22 19.62 -5.23 3.92
CA GLY A 22 20.05 -5.47 2.54
C GLY A 22 20.71 -4.27 1.90
N ASP A 23 21.29 -4.52 0.73
CA ASP A 23 22.06 -3.54 -0.04
C ASP A 23 21.23 -2.32 -0.45
N GLN A 24 21.92 -1.24 -0.83
CA GLN A 24 21.26 -0.14 -1.52
C GLN A 24 20.63 -0.62 -2.82
N MET A 25 19.35 -0.28 -2.98
CA MET A 25 18.58 -0.63 -4.16
C MET A 25 18.04 0.63 -4.82
N THR A 26 17.85 0.59 -6.14
CA THR A 26 17.10 1.63 -6.86
C THR A 26 15.66 1.69 -6.36
N PHE A 27 14.95 2.79 -6.67
CA PHE A 27 13.56 2.96 -6.27
C PHE A 27 12.68 1.76 -6.68
N HIS A 28 12.77 1.30 -7.93
CA HIS A 28 11.98 0.16 -8.41
C HIS A 28 12.39 -1.16 -7.75
N GLN A 29 13.68 -1.43 -7.62
CA GLN A 29 14.15 -2.65 -6.95
C GLN A 29 13.65 -2.74 -5.51
N ARG A 30 13.61 -1.64 -4.77
CA ARG A 30 13.07 -1.64 -3.39
C ARG A 30 11.62 -2.11 -3.34
N HIS A 31 10.80 -1.74 -4.32
CA HIS A 31 9.37 -2.04 -4.34
C HIS A 31 9.01 -3.32 -5.10
N LEU A 32 9.93 -3.89 -5.87
CA LEU A 32 9.63 -5.07 -6.69
C LEU A 32 10.46 -6.29 -6.32
N THR A 33 11.68 -6.11 -5.80
CA THR A 33 12.64 -7.20 -5.66
C THR A 33 13.34 -7.27 -4.30
N ALA A 34 13.19 -6.25 -3.43
CA ALA A 34 13.77 -6.32 -2.08
C ALA A 34 13.26 -7.57 -1.34
N PRO A 35 14.11 -8.30 -0.60
CA PRO A 35 13.75 -9.58 0.02
C PRO A 35 12.46 -9.52 0.84
N PHE A 36 12.33 -8.52 1.71
CA PHE A 36 11.12 -8.33 2.50
C PHE A 36 9.89 -8.03 1.64
N ILE A 37 10.01 -7.15 0.65
CA ILE A 37 8.90 -6.80 -0.24
C ILE A 37 8.48 -8.00 -1.09
N ASN A 38 9.41 -8.80 -1.60
CA ASN A 38 9.11 -10.07 -2.27
C ASN A 38 8.37 -11.04 -1.36
N LYS A 39 8.66 -11.06 -0.06
CA LYS A 39 7.96 -11.89 0.93
C LYS A 39 6.52 -11.43 1.13
N VAL A 40 6.28 -10.13 1.30
CA VAL A 40 4.99 -9.60 1.79
C VAL A 40 4.10 -8.94 0.74
N ALA A 41 4.64 -8.62 -0.44
CA ALA A 41 3.95 -7.92 -1.50
C ALA A 41 4.05 -8.65 -2.85
N ARG A 42 3.20 -8.20 -3.77
CA ARG A 42 3.14 -8.62 -5.19
C ARG A 42 2.80 -7.41 -6.06
N MET A 43 3.46 -6.28 -5.77
CA MET A 43 3.34 -5.06 -6.54
C MET A 43 3.80 -5.29 -7.99
N ASN A 44 3.20 -4.57 -8.92
CA ASN A 44 3.59 -4.59 -10.32
C ASN A 44 3.59 -3.15 -10.87
N CYS A 45 3.99 -2.98 -12.13
CA CYS A 45 4.06 -1.66 -12.75
C CYS A 45 2.74 -0.90 -12.63
N THR A 46 1.59 -1.58 -12.79
CA THR A 46 0.26 -0.96 -12.74
C THR A 46 -0.26 -0.69 -11.34
N THR A 47 0.44 -1.14 -10.29
CA THR A 47 0.15 -0.70 -8.93
C THR A 47 0.36 0.81 -8.82
N CYS A 48 1.50 1.31 -9.31
CA CYS A 48 1.86 2.74 -9.24
C CYS A 48 1.54 3.51 -10.52
N HIS A 49 1.74 2.90 -11.68
CA HIS A 49 1.51 3.53 -12.97
C HIS A 49 0.07 3.29 -13.44
N GLN A 50 -0.72 4.34 -13.35
CA GLN A 50 -2.13 4.34 -13.72
C GLN A 50 -2.32 5.03 -15.06
N GLY A 51 -3.20 4.50 -15.90
CA GLY A 51 -3.60 5.20 -17.12
C GLY A 51 -4.44 6.42 -16.76
N ASN A 52 -4.33 7.47 -17.57
CA ASN A 52 -5.23 8.61 -17.46
C ASN A 52 -6.67 8.17 -17.75
N ASP A 53 -7.66 8.93 -17.24
CA ASP A 53 -9.06 8.65 -17.54
C ASP A 53 -9.23 8.58 -19.07
N PRO A 54 -9.72 7.46 -19.61
CA PRO A 54 -9.93 7.35 -21.05
C PRO A 54 -10.82 8.47 -21.60
N ARG A 55 -11.67 9.10 -20.80
CA ARG A 55 -12.49 10.24 -21.23
C ARG A 55 -11.72 11.55 -21.33
N GLU A 56 -10.61 11.70 -20.62
CA GLU A 56 -9.83 12.94 -20.60
C GLU A 56 -8.74 12.93 -21.69
N GLU A 57 -8.18 11.76 -22.05
CA GLU A 57 -6.96 11.68 -22.86
C GLU A 57 -6.97 10.65 -24.01
N ILE A 58 -8.14 10.25 -24.51
CA ILE A 58 -8.21 9.53 -25.80
C ILE A 58 -8.38 10.51 -26.98
N PRO A 59 -7.92 10.15 -28.18
CA PRO A 59 -8.31 10.84 -29.40
C PRO A 59 -9.81 11.08 -29.46
N ASN A 60 -10.22 12.31 -29.81
CA ASN A 60 -11.62 12.71 -29.98
C ASN A 60 -12.50 12.80 -28.71
N SER A 61 -11.91 12.78 -27.51
CA SER A 61 -12.70 12.99 -26.28
C SER A 61 -13.02 14.45 -25.95
N SER A 62 -12.39 15.41 -26.61
CA SER A 62 -12.67 16.83 -26.47
C SER A 62 -12.62 17.54 -27.84
N ALA A 63 -13.21 18.73 -27.92
CA ALA A 63 -13.19 19.52 -29.14
C ALA A 63 -11.77 19.91 -29.58
N SER A 64 -10.80 19.94 -28.66
CA SER A 64 -9.40 20.31 -28.93
C SER A 64 -8.50 19.13 -29.29
N ASN A 65 -8.97 17.88 -29.18
CA ASN A 65 -8.17 16.69 -29.50
C ASN A 65 -8.77 15.81 -30.63
N GLN A 66 -9.70 16.36 -31.41
CA GLN A 66 -10.24 15.69 -32.60
C GLN A 66 -9.13 15.38 -33.62
N GLY A 67 -9.08 14.13 -34.09
CA GLY A 67 -8.12 13.66 -35.10
C GLY A 67 -6.67 13.52 -34.62
N GLN A 68 -6.38 13.77 -33.34
CA GLN A 68 -5.03 13.60 -32.80
C GLN A 68 -4.75 12.14 -32.44
N ASN A 69 -3.60 11.60 -32.84
CA ASN A 69 -3.16 10.28 -32.40
C ASN A 69 -2.43 10.40 -31.05
N LEU A 70 -3.16 10.23 -29.94
CA LEU A 70 -2.62 10.30 -28.59
C LEU A 70 -2.17 8.92 -28.11
N THR A 71 -0.90 8.82 -27.70
CA THR A 71 -0.39 7.63 -26.99
C THR A 71 -0.81 7.71 -25.52
N MET A 72 -1.64 6.78 -25.06
CA MET A 72 -2.03 6.68 -23.65
C MET A 72 -0.80 6.47 -22.77
N ARG A 73 -0.46 7.47 -21.95
CA ARG A 73 0.66 7.37 -21.00
C ARG A 73 0.14 6.90 -19.65
N LYS A 74 0.90 6.03 -18.99
CA LYS A 74 0.65 5.71 -17.58
C LYS A 74 1.47 6.65 -16.71
N MET A 75 0.80 7.36 -15.81
CA MET A 75 1.41 8.29 -14.88
C MET A 75 1.43 7.68 -13.48
N VAL A 76 2.40 8.10 -12.66
CA VAL A 76 2.41 7.72 -11.25
C VAL A 76 1.42 8.59 -10.50
N ASP A 77 0.46 7.96 -9.83
CA ASP A 77 -0.41 8.64 -8.87
C ASP A 77 0.23 8.62 -7.47
N PRO A 78 0.63 9.78 -6.92
CA PRO A 78 1.26 9.86 -5.60
C PRO A 78 0.40 9.34 -4.45
N ASN A 79 -0.92 9.27 -4.61
CA ASN A 79 -1.79 8.68 -3.59
C ASN A 79 -1.53 7.18 -3.40
N THR A 80 -1.03 6.50 -4.43
CA THR A 80 -0.58 5.10 -4.31
C THR A 80 0.59 4.99 -3.34
N CYS A 81 1.54 5.94 -3.38
CA CYS A 81 2.66 5.98 -2.45
C CYS A 81 2.18 6.21 -1.01
N LEU A 82 1.16 7.06 -0.83
CA LEU A 82 0.58 7.36 0.48
C LEU A 82 0.00 6.11 1.16
N MET A 83 -0.48 5.11 0.40
CA MET A 83 -0.98 3.83 0.93
C MET A 83 0.06 3.03 1.73
N CYS A 84 1.36 3.29 1.54
CA CYS A 84 2.45 2.61 2.25
C CYS A 84 3.36 3.58 3.03
N HIS A 85 3.39 4.85 2.62
CA HIS A 85 4.27 5.88 3.19
C HIS A 85 3.51 6.99 3.95
N GLY A 86 2.25 6.75 4.29
CA GLY A 86 1.48 7.63 5.15
C GLY A 86 1.92 7.56 6.61
N GLN A 87 1.68 8.65 7.35
CA GLN A 87 1.97 8.71 8.77
C GLN A 87 1.06 7.79 9.60
N PHE A 88 1.63 7.14 10.62
CA PHE A 88 0.87 6.32 11.55
C PHE A 88 -0.11 7.17 12.36
N ASN A 89 -1.41 6.87 12.23
CA ASN A 89 -2.47 7.62 12.89
C ASN A 89 -2.81 7.03 14.27
N TYR A 90 -1.88 7.20 15.22
CA TYR A 90 -2.02 6.67 16.58
C TYR A 90 -3.27 7.20 17.32
N LYS A 91 -3.70 8.43 17.01
CA LYS A 91 -4.91 9.04 17.60
C LYS A 91 -6.18 8.29 17.21
N VAL A 92 -6.32 7.97 15.92
CA VAL A 92 -7.45 7.16 15.43
C VAL A 92 -7.40 5.72 15.97
N MET A 93 -6.19 5.20 16.17
CA MET A 93 -5.99 3.90 16.83
C MET A 93 -6.30 3.91 18.33
N GLY A 94 -6.55 5.08 18.93
CA GLY A 94 -6.83 5.23 20.37
C GLY A 94 -5.60 5.03 21.25
N LEU A 95 -4.39 5.19 20.70
CA LEU A 95 -3.14 5.06 21.46
C LEU A 95 -2.82 6.38 22.19
N PRO A 96 -2.18 6.31 23.37
CA PRO A 96 -1.88 7.50 24.16
C PRO A 96 -0.79 8.38 23.52
N SER A 97 0.11 7.82 22.70
CA SER A 97 1.13 8.56 21.98
C SER A 97 1.61 7.82 20.72
N SER A 98 2.71 8.29 20.10
CA SER A 98 3.28 7.66 18.90
C SER A 98 3.70 6.21 19.16
N TRP A 99 3.78 5.36 18.11
CA TRP A 99 4.19 3.95 18.30
C TRP A 99 5.60 3.81 18.88
N HIS A 100 6.52 4.73 18.59
CA HIS A 100 7.87 4.72 19.17
C HIS A 100 7.87 4.84 20.70
N GLU A 101 6.86 5.51 21.26
CA GLU A 101 6.72 5.73 22.70
C GLU A 101 5.76 4.71 23.33
N SER A 102 4.60 4.52 22.71
CA SER A 102 3.52 3.66 23.20
C SER A 102 3.76 2.17 22.93
N GLY A 103 4.57 1.80 21.94
CA GLY A 103 4.75 0.41 21.49
C GLY A 103 5.12 -0.54 22.63
N LYS A 104 6.00 -0.10 23.54
CA LYS A 104 6.42 -0.90 24.71
C LYS A 104 5.26 -1.24 25.66
N LEU A 105 4.28 -0.34 25.82
CA LEU A 105 3.08 -0.60 26.63
C LEU A 105 2.25 -1.75 26.07
N PHE A 106 2.36 -2.00 24.77
CA PHE A 106 1.71 -3.08 24.04
C PHE A 106 2.71 -4.18 23.64
N GLN A 107 3.79 -4.36 24.42
CA GLN A 107 4.80 -5.39 24.20
C GLN A 107 5.42 -5.38 22.79
N ASN A 108 5.43 -4.22 22.12
CA ASN A 108 5.77 -4.05 20.72
C ASN A 108 5.07 -5.08 19.83
N ASN A 109 3.77 -5.31 20.05
CA ASN A 109 3.01 -6.32 19.34
C ASN A 109 1.65 -5.77 18.89
N CYS A 110 1.56 -5.44 17.59
CA CYS A 110 0.32 -4.95 16.98
C CYS A 110 -0.81 -5.99 17.02
N LEU A 111 -0.47 -7.28 17.09
CA LEU A 111 -1.45 -8.37 17.09
C LEU A 111 -2.21 -8.50 18.41
N LEU A 112 -1.75 -7.88 19.51
CA LEU A 112 -2.49 -7.86 20.78
C LEU A 112 -3.93 -7.38 20.60
N CYS A 113 -4.14 -6.40 19.70
CA CYS A 113 -5.47 -5.92 19.35
C CYS A 113 -5.91 -6.47 18.00
N HIS A 114 -5.07 -6.38 16.97
CA HIS A 114 -5.51 -6.66 15.60
C HIS A 114 -5.96 -8.11 15.39
N ALA A 115 -5.40 -9.09 16.11
CA ALA A 115 -5.84 -10.47 16.02
C ALA A 115 -7.33 -10.67 16.37
N ALA A 116 -7.90 -9.81 17.23
CA ALA A 116 -9.29 -9.91 17.68
C ALA A 116 -10.27 -9.01 16.89
N ILE A 117 -9.90 -7.77 16.54
CA ILE A 117 -10.85 -6.76 16.02
C ILE A 117 -10.73 -6.47 14.52
N ARG A 118 -9.73 -7.03 13.85
CA ARG A 118 -9.47 -6.81 12.43
C ARG A 118 -9.10 -8.11 11.75
N THR A 119 -9.90 -9.15 11.88
CA THR A 119 -9.51 -10.53 11.52
C THR A 119 -9.26 -10.78 10.03
N ASN A 120 -9.79 -9.92 9.15
CA ASN A 120 -9.57 -10.01 7.71
C ASN A 120 -8.86 -8.73 7.21
N ARG A 121 -7.58 -8.83 6.86
CA ARG A 121 -6.72 -7.68 6.50
C ARG A 121 -6.02 -7.92 5.17
N HIS A 122 -5.50 -6.83 4.62
CA HIS A 122 -4.58 -6.86 3.47
C HIS A 122 -5.14 -7.54 2.21
N GLN A 123 -6.47 -7.65 2.09
CA GLN A 123 -7.20 -8.32 0.98
C GLN A 123 -7.17 -7.52 -0.32
N VAL A 124 -5.97 -7.19 -0.76
CA VAL A 124 -5.68 -6.43 -1.97
C VAL A 124 -4.71 -7.19 -2.86
N ASN A 125 -4.77 -6.92 -4.16
CA ASN A 125 -4.05 -7.65 -5.19
C ASN A 125 -2.55 -7.36 -5.26
N PHE A 126 -2.07 -6.34 -4.55
CA PHE A 126 -0.65 -5.98 -4.51
C PHE A 126 0.05 -6.42 -3.20
N LEU A 127 -0.67 -7.02 -2.25
CA LEU A 127 -0.13 -7.57 -1.00
C LEU A 127 -0.37 -9.08 -0.88
N LYS A 128 0.44 -9.76 -0.06
CA LYS A 128 0.29 -11.18 0.28
C LYS A 128 -0.21 -11.29 1.73
N PRO A 129 -1.54 -11.36 1.96
CA PRO A 129 -2.11 -11.30 3.30
C PRO A 129 -1.49 -12.31 4.26
N GLU A 130 -1.41 -13.58 3.85
CA GLU A 130 -0.95 -14.68 4.68
C GLU A 130 0.52 -14.50 5.09
N ALA A 131 1.36 -14.04 4.15
CA ALA A 131 2.77 -13.78 4.41
C ALA A 131 2.98 -12.57 5.34
N ILE A 132 2.14 -11.55 5.24
CA ILE A 132 2.15 -10.40 6.15
C ILE A 132 1.77 -10.85 7.56
N GLU A 133 0.68 -11.62 7.69
CA GLU A 133 0.22 -12.08 9.00
C GLU A 133 1.25 -12.99 9.68
N GLU A 134 1.93 -13.84 8.90
CA GLU A 134 3.01 -14.67 9.44
C GLU A 134 4.21 -13.83 9.86
N ALA A 135 4.65 -12.87 9.03
CA ALA A 135 5.75 -11.98 9.39
C ALA A 135 5.43 -11.07 10.59
N GLY A 136 4.16 -10.66 10.74
CA GLY A 136 3.69 -9.84 11.84
C GLY A 136 3.69 -10.54 13.21
N LYS A 137 3.65 -11.88 13.23
CA LYS A 137 3.83 -12.66 14.47
C LYS A 137 5.26 -12.57 15.00
N ALA A 138 6.24 -12.47 14.11
CA ALA A 138 7.65 -12.43 14.47
C ALA A 138 8.11 -11.03 14.92
N SER A 139 7.63 -9.98 14.25
CA SER A 139 8.01 -8.60 14.58
C SER A 139 6.92 -7.59 14.23
N ALA A 140 6.66 -6.66 15.14
CA ALA A 140 5.81 -5.50 14.88
C ALA A 140 6.39 -4.55 13.82
N ASP A 141 7.68 -4.63 13.48
CA ASP A 141 8.26 -3.83 12.40
C ASP A 141 7.68 -4.18 11.02
N THR A 142 7.17 -5.41 10.87
CA THR A 142 6.38 -5.80 9.69
C THR A 142 5.15 -4.90 9.57
N CYS A 143 4.41 -4.72 10.68
CA CYS A 143 3.19 -3.94 10.73
C CYS A 143 3.50 -2.44 10.71
N PHE A 144 4.29 -1.98 11.67
CA PHE A 144 4.60 -0.57 11.86
C PHE A 144 5.36 0.00 10.68
N GLY A 145 6.32 -0.72 10.10
CA GLY A 145 7.08 -0.22 8.97
C GLY A 145 6.20 0.06 7.73
N CYS A 146 5.14 -0.71 7.51
CA CYS A 146 4.14 -0.43 6.48
C CYS A 146 3.07 0.60 6.90
N HIS A 147 2.73 0.68 8.19
CA HIS A 147 1.69 1.58 8.70
C HIS A 147 2.20 2.92 9.25
N GLY A 148 3.44 3.30 8.94
CA GLY A 148 3.96 4.66 9.20
C GLY A 148 5.32 4.75 9.87
N GLY A 149 5.98 3.62 10.12
CA GLY A 149 7.40 3.55 10.46
C GLY A 149 8.31 3.98 9.31
N ARG A 150 7.77 4.06 8.09
CA ARG A 150 8.44 4.57 6.87
C ARG A 150 7.67 5.73 6.24
N ALA A 151 7.07 6.56 7.09
CA ALA A 151 6.30 7.70 6.61
C ALA A 151 7.20 8.70 5.87
N TRP A 152 6.89 8.93 4.59
CA TRP A 152 7.46 10.04 3.81
C TRP A 152 6.50 11.21 3.74
N TYR A 153 5.19 10.92 3.84
CA TYR A 153 4.14 11.91 3.90
C TYR A 153 3.80 12.25 5.35
N ARG A 154 3.55 13.54 5.60
CA ARG A 154 3.10 14.07 6.91
C ARG A 154 1.63 13.80 7.19
N ILE A 155 0.93 13.22 6.23
CA ILE A 155 -0.49 12.88 6.32
C ILE A 155 -0.63 11.36 6.38
N HIS A 156 -1.70 10.90 7.02
CA HIS A 156 -2.05 9.49 7.04
C HIS A 156 -2.85 9.11 5.81
N TYR A 157 -2.83 7.84 5.42
CA TYR A 157 -3.68 7.37 4.33
C TYR A 157 -5.12 7.07 4.81
N PRO A 158 -6.10 7.50 3.99
CA PRO A 158 -7.48 7.06 3.84
C PRO A 158 -8.05 5.71 4.25
N TYR A 159 -7.30 4.71 4.74
CA TYR A 159 -7.69 3.28 4.60
C TYR A 159 -9.20 3.01 4.78
N PRO A 160 -9.84 2.31 3.84
CA PRO A 160 -11.26 2.04 3.91
C PRO A 160 -11.65 1.27 5.18
N ARG A 161 -12.76 1.71 5.79
CA ARG A 161 -13.31 1.17 7.03
C ARG A 161 -14.32 0.06 6.73
N HIS A 162 -13.81 -1.09 6.30
CA HIS A 162 -14.59 -2.30 6.05
C HIS A 162 -15.33 -2.75 7.32
N ALA A 163 -16.48 -3.41 7.15
CA ALA A 163 -17.22 -4.00 8.27
C ALA A 163 -16.40 -5.05 9.02
N TRP A 164 -16.52 -5.11 10.36
CA TRP A 164 -15.91 -6.17 11.18
C TRP A 164 -16.86 -6.62 12.30
N PRO A 165 -16.71 -7.85 12.82
CA PRO A 165 -17.51 -8.34 13.93
C PRO A 165 -17.41 -7.43 15.16
N GLY A 166 -18.55 -6.98 15.70
CA GLY A 166 -18.59 -6.06 16.84
C GLY A 166 -18.30 -4.59 16.50
N MET A 167 -18.30 -4.20 15.22
CA MET A 167 -18.27 -2.80 14.84
C MET A 167 -19.48 -2.05 15.41
N SER A 168 -19.24 -0.91 16.07
CA SER A 168 -20.32 -0.02 16.52
C SER A 168 -21.20 0.44 15.35
N LYS A 169 -22.52 0.49 15.59
CA LYS A 169 -23.49 1.06 14.64
C LYS A 169 -23.29 2.56 14.44
N THR A 170 -22.71 3.26 15.41
CA THR A 170 -22.42 4.68 15.32
C THR A 170 -21.05 4.88 14.65
N THR A 171 -21.04 5.58 13.52
CA THR A 171 -19.80 5.98 12.84
C THR A 171 -19.15 7.15 13.56
N PRO A 172 -17.91 7.03 14.06
CA PRO A 172 -17.19 8.15 14.68
C PRO A 172 -16.94 9.29 13.67
N ASP A 173 -16.80 10.53 14.17
CA ASP A 173 -16.63 11.70 13.31
C ASP A 173 -15.46 11.60 12.34
N TRP A 174 -14.30 11.10 12.79
CA TRP A 174 -13.11 10.93 11.95
C TRP A 174 -13.32 9.92 10.80
N ALA A 175 -14.35 9.08 10.89
CA ALA A 175 -14.63 8.00 9.96
C ALA A 175 -15.77 8.31 8.98
N LYS A 176 -16.44 9.47 9.08
CA LYS A 176 -17.60 9.81 8.26
C LYS A 176 -17.32 9.78 6.77
N ASP A 177 -16.15 10.26 6.35
CA ASP A 177 -15.74 10.32 4.94
C ASP A 177 -14.86 9.12 4.51
N ARG A 178 -14.75 8.08 5.34
CA ARG A 178 -13.97 6.89 4.99
C ARG A 178 -14.77 6.02 4.04
N LEU A 179 -14.14 5.61 2.94
CA LEU A 179 -14.64 4.55 2.08
C LEU A 179 -14.90 3.28 2.91
N THR A 180 -15.91 2.50 2.55
CA THR A 180 -16.22 1.22 3.21
C THR A 180 -15.59 0.03 2.51
N GLU A 181 -15.09 0.21 1.30
CA GLU A 181 -14.47 -0.82 0.47
C GLU A 181 -13.20 -0.27 -0.18
N SER A 182 -12.28 -1.18 -0.50
CA SER A 182 -11.11 -0.83 -1.33
C SER A 182 -11.52 -0.57 -2.77
N ASP A 183 -10.74 0.25 -3.48
CA ASP A 183 -10.90 0.46 -4.91
C ASP A 183 -10.96 -0.90 -5.64
N ILE A 184 -11.92 -1.05 -6.54
CA ILE A 184 -12.17 -2.29 -7.28
C ILE A 184 -10.91 -2.80 -7.99
N ARG A 185 -10.03 -1.90 -8.44
CA ARG A 185 -8.77 -2.27 -9.11
C ARG A 185 -7.77 -2.95 -8.18
N PHE A 186 -7.95 -2.81 -6.87
CA PHE A 186 -7.10 -3.46 -5.87
C PHE A 186 -7.75 -4.69 -5.26
N LEU A 187 -9.03 -4.96 -5.50
CA LEU A 187 -9.68 -6.17 -4.97
C LEU A 187 -9.10 -7.42 -5.63
N ILE A 188 -8.79 -8.44 -4.82
CA ILE A 188 -8.27 -9.75 -5.30
C ILE A 188 -9.25 -10.40 -6.29
N LYS A 189 -10.56 -10.32 -5.99
CA LYS A 189 -11.63 -10.82 -6.89
C LYS A 189 -11.64 -10.13 -8.26
N GLY A 190 -11.26 -8.85 -8.32
CA GLY A 190 -11.14 -8.11 -9.58
C GLY A 190 -10.00 -8.62 -10.47
N GLN A 191 -8.98 -9.25 -9.87
CA GLN A 191 -7.87 -9.87 -10.59
C GLN A 191 -8.25 -11.26 -11.11
N GLU A 192 -8.96 -12.07 -10.32
CA GLU A 192 -9.48 -13.40 -10.72
C GLU A 192 -10.53 -13.32 -11.84
N ALA A 193 -11.32 -12.24 -11.86
CA ALA A 193 -12.28 -12.00 -12.94
C ALA A 193 -11.59 -11.64 -14.27
N LYS A 194 -10.41 -11.00 -14.23
CA LYS A 194 -9.60 -10.72 -15.43
C LYS A 194 -8.97 -11.99 -15.99
N THR A 195 -8.31 -12.81 -15.17
CA THR A 195 -7.70 -14.06 -15.64
C THR A 195 -8.71 -15.00 -16.28
N LYS A 196 -9.92 -15.12 -15.74
CA LYS A 196 -10.99 -15.93 -16.36
C LYS A 196 -11.56 -15.36 -17.66
N LYS A 197 -11.40 -14.06 -17.89
CA LYS A 197 -11.82 -13.40 -19.14
C LYS A 197 -10.74 -13.56 -20.21
N ASP A 198 -9.48 -13.42 -19.82
CA ASP A 198 -8.31 -13.61 -20.69
C ASP A 198 -8.13 -15.09 -21.09
N GLU A 199 -8.59 -16.05 -20.27
CA GLU A 199 -8.68 -17.48 -20.64
C GLU A 199 -9.83 -17.81 -21.61
N LYS A 200 -10.80 -16.90 -21.81
CA LYS A 200 -12.00 -17.11 -22.62
C LYS A 200 -11.99 -16.35 -23.95
N GLU A 201 -11.08 -15.41 -24.16
CA GLU A 201 -10.82 -14.85 -25.48
C GLU A 201 -9.83 -15.77 -26.19
N PRO A 202 -10.21 -16.47 -27.29
CA PRO A 202 -9.22 -17.07 -28.15
C PRO A 202 -8.32 -15.95 -28.66
N ALA A 203 -7.01 -16.21 -28.73
CA ALA A 203 -6.10 -15.37 -29.48
C ALA A 203 -6.57 -15.40 -30.94
N ASP A 204 -7.30 -14.38 -31.35
CA ASP A 204 -7.60 -14.15 -32.76
C ASP A 204 -6.26 -13.83 -33.45
N GLU A 205 -5.79 -14.79 -34.26
CA GLU A 205 -4.72 -14.65 -35.25
C GLU A 205 -5.17 -13.78 -36.44
#